data_AF-A0A0B5FJI4-F1
#
_entry.id   AF-A0A0B5FJI4-F1
#
_cell.length_a   1.000
_cell.length_b   1.000
_cell.length_c   1.000
_cell.angle_alpha   90.00
_cell.angle_beta   90.00
_cell.angle_gamma   90.00
#
_symmetry.space_group_name_H-M   'P 1'
#
loop_
_entity.id
_entity.type
_entity.pdbx_description
1 polymer ?
#
loop_
_entity_poly.entity_id
_entity_poly.type
_entity_poly.pdbx_seq_one_letter_code
_entity_poly.pdbx_strand_id
1 'polypeptide(L)'
;MRISAPHWFSDPAFAKYLEENSGEGLASWHRAAEPEPGEFSDVFVAVDPASDGEGSDSDMPEHIWEQIVEAVRSNPQFGQHDSHVVVWICPV
;
A
#
# COMPACT_ATOMS: atom_id res chain seq x y z
N MET A 1 3.36 7.75 -6.56
CA MET A 1 3.95 8.30 -5.32
C MET A 1 4.76 7.21 -4.63
N ARG A 2 5.90 7.50 -3.98
CA ARG A 2 6.63 6.50 -3.20
C ARG A 2 6.53 6.81 -1.71
N ILE A 3 6.27 5.80 -0.88
CA ILE A 3 6.26 5.86 0.59
C ILE A 3 7.28 4.84 1.10
N SER A 4 8.31 5.31 1.83
CA SER A 4 9.19 4.43 2.61
C SER A 4 8.63 4.30 4.02
N ALA A 5 8.10 3.12 4.34
CA ALA A 5 7.43 2.84 5.61
C ALA A 5 7.84 1.48 6.18
N PRO A 6 9.12 1.31 6.59
CA PRO A 6 9.63 0.06 7.15
C PRO A 6 8.79 -0.46 8.33
N HIS A 7 8.26 0.45 9.14
CA HIS A 7 7.45 0.12 10.31
C HIS A 7 6.11 -0.55 9.96
N TRP A 8 5.54 -0.31 8.77
CA TRP A 8 4.34 -1.02 8.31
C TRP A 8 4.63 -2.49 8.05
N PHE A 9 5.82 -2.82 7.54
CA PHE A 9 6.23 -4.21 7.30
C PHE A 9 6.50 -4.99 8.59
N SER A 10 6.72 -4.29 9.72
CA SER A 10 6.77 -4.89 11.05
C SER A 10 5.39 -4.98 11.73
N ASP A 11 4.33 -4.45 11.11
CA ASP A 11 2.98 -4.53 11.63
C ASP A 11 2.42 -5.95 11.39
N PRO A 12 1.98 -6.67 12.45
CA PRO A 12 1.48 -8.04 12.29
C PRO A 12 0.26 -8.16 11.37
N ALA A 13 -0.62 -7.15 11.34
CA ALA A 13 -1.78 -7.16 10.46
C ALA A 13 -1.36 -6.96 9.00
N PHE A 14 -0.38 -6.11 8.73
CA PHE A 14 0.14 -5.92 7.39
C PHE A 14 0.94 -7.12 6.91
N ALA A 15 1.81 -7.68 7.74
CA ALA A 15 2.56 -8.90 7.41
C ALA A 15 1.61 -10.06 7.07
N LYS A 16 0.53 -10.22 7.85
CA LYS A 16 -0.52 -11.20 7.55
C LYS A 16 -1.23 -10.90 6.22
N TYR A 17 -1.61 -9.65 5.99
CA TYR A 17 -2.22 -9.23 4.72
C TYR A 17 -1.31 -9.55 3.51
N LEU A 18 -0.01 -9.28 3.62
CA LEU A 18 0.97 -9.61 2.59
C LEU A 18 1.01 -11.12 2.32
N GLU A 19 1.07 -11.95 3.36
CA GLU A 19 1.09 -13.41 3.23
C GLU A 19 -0.17 -13.95 2.54
N GLU A 20 -1.34 -13.42 2.90
CA GLU A 20 -2.63 -13.90 2.38
C GLU A 20 -2.89 -13.47 0.93
N ASN A 21 -2.32 -12.34 0.48
CA ASN A 21 -2.65 -11.74 -0.82
C ASN A 21 -1.50 -11.76 -1.84
N SER A 22 -0.27 -12.04 -1.41
CA SER A 22 0.89 -12.13 -2.32
C SER A 22 0.76 -13.34 -3.25
N GLY A 23 0.60 -13.08 -4.55
CA GLY A 23 0.35 -14.11 -5.56
C GLY A 23 -1.13 -14.35 -5.87
N GLU A 24 -2.05 -13.74 -5.11
CA GLU A 24 -3.51 -13.89 -5.27
C GLU A 24 -4.22 -12.62 -5.78
N GLY A 25 -3.45 -11.60 -6.18
CA GLY A 25 -4.01 -10.36 -6.77
C GLY A 25 -3.31 -9.09 -6.31
N LEU A 26 -2.60 -9.13 -5.17
CA LEU A 26 -1.79 -8.01 -4.71
C LEU A 26 -0.63 -7.76 -5.67
N ALA A 27 -0.52 -6.52 -6.16
CA ALA A 27 0.64 -6.11 -6.92
C ALA A 27 1.83 -5.90 -5.97
N SER A 28 2.56 -6.98 -5.71
CA SER A 28 3.69 -6.99 -4.77
C SER A 28 4.85 -7.82 -5.32
N TRP A 29 6.06 -7.52 -4.85
CA TRP A 29 7.24 -8.36 -5.05
C TRP A 29 7.50 -9.33 -3.90
N HIS A 30 6.74 -9.21 -2.81
CA HIS A 30 6.77 -10.18 -1.73
C HIS A 30 6.30 -11.56 -2.21
N ARG A 31 6.92 -12.60 -1.65
CA ARG A 31 6.53 -13.98 -1.90
C ARG A 31 5.88 -14.55 -0.66
N ALA A 32 4.70 -15.13 -0.83
CA ALA A 32 4.07 -15.92 0.22
C ALA A 32 5.02 -17.02 0.70
N ALA A 33 4.96 -17.33 1.99
CA ALA A 33 5.84 -18.22 2.75
C ALA A 33 7.29 -17.72 2.97
N GLU A 34 7.61 -16.46 2.67
CA GLU A 34 8.82 -15.83 3.20
C GLU A 34 8.63 -15.51 4.70
N PRO A 35 9.63 -15.80 5.55
CA PRO A 35 9.46 -15.74 6.99
C PRO A 35 9.20 -14.33 7.51
N GLU A 36 9.77 -13.31 6.87
CA GLU A 36 9.51 -11.89 7.18
C GLU A 36 9.60 -11.03 5.92
N PRO A 37 8.80 -9.95 5.82
CA PRO A 37 8.93 -9.00 4.73
C PRO A 37 10.30 -8.31 4.75
N GLY A 38 10.99 -8.29 3.60
CA GLY A 38 12.37 -7.82 3.47
C GLY A 38 12.52 -6.75 2.40
N GLU A 39 13.76 -6.45 1.98
CA GLU A 39 14.09 -5.38 1.02
C GLU A 39 13.40 -5.48 -0.35
N PHE A 40 12.76 -6.62 -0.66
CA PHE A 40 12.04 -6.89 -1.91
C PHE A 40 10.53 -7.04 -1.71
N SER A 41 9.98 -6.67 -0.56
CA SER A 41 8.56 -6.82 -0.25
C SER A 41 7.69 -5.64 -0.70
N ASP A 42 8.14 -4.87 -1.70
CA ASP A 42 7.44 -3.69 -2.19
C ASP A 42 6.00 -3.99 -2.62
N VAL A 43 5.09 -3.07 -2.29
CA VAL A 43 3.67 -3.15 -2.64
C VAL A 43 3.28 -1.95 -3.50
N PHE A 44 2.44 -2.19 -4.51
CA PHE A 44 1.90 -1.18 -5.39
C PHE A 44 0.38 -1.17 -5.28
N VAL A 45 -0.19 -0.02 -4.92
CA VAL A 45 -1.64 0.15 -4.80
C VAL A 45 -2.09 1.35 -5.62
N ALA A 46 -3.31 1.34 -6.14
CA ALA A 46 -3.94 2.46 -6.80
C ALA A 46 -4.94 3.13 -5.84
N VAL A 47 -4.84 4.44 -5.68
CA VAL A 47 -5.71 5.24 -4.80
C VAL A 47 -6.44 6.28 -5.63
N ASP A 48 -7.76 6.38 -5.47
CA ASP A 48 -8.52 7.50 -6.04
C ASP A 48 -8.55 8.67 -5.04
N PRO A 49 -7.84 9.79 -5.30
CA PRO A 49 -7.81 10.94 -4.40
C PRO A 49 -9.16 11.65 -4.23
N ALA A 50 -10.08 11.48 -5.19
CA ALA A 50 -11.42 12.07 -5.17
C ALA A 50 -12.43 11.21 -4.39
N SER A 51 -12.11 9.94 -4.16
CA SER A 51 -12.96 9.01 -3.41
C SER A 51 -12.76 9.17 -1.89
N ASP A 52 -13.72 8.68 -1.10
CA ASP A 52 -13.64 8.61 0.37
C ASP A 52 -12.80 7.43 0.88
N GLY A 53 -11.69 7.13 0.19
CA GLY A 53 -10.78 6.04 0.53
C GLY A 53 -11.00 4.77 -0.29
N GLU A 54 -11.45 4.89 -1.54
CA GLU A 54 -11.49 3.76 -2.48
C GLU A 54 -10.15 3.61 -3.21
N GLY A 55 -9.83 2.37 -3.56
CA GLY A 55 -8.62 2.02 -4.29
C GLY A 55 -8.56 0.52 -4.58
N SER A 56 -7.48 0.06 -5.18
CA SER A 56 -7.33 -1.35 -5.59
C SER A 56 -7.26 -2.33 -4.42
N ASP A 57 -6.74 -1.86 -3.28
CA ASP A 57 -6.38 -2.69 -2.13
C ASP A 57 -6.92 -2.05 -0.83
N SER A 58 -8.11 -1.45 -0.90
CA SER A 58 -8.76 -0.79 0.24
C SER A 58 -9.20 -1.74 1.35
N ASP A 59 -9.04 -3.05 1.15
CA ASP A 59 -9.23 -4.12 2.13
C ASP A 59 -7.97 -4.43 2.95
N MET A 60 -6.85 -3.75 2.68
CA MET A 60 -5.68 -3.78 3.56
C MET A 60 -6.00 -3.26 4.97
N PRO A 61 -5.12 -3.49 5.97
CA PRO A 61 -5.35 -2.98 7.32
C PRO A 61 -5.69 -1.48 7.35
N GLU A 62 -6.84 -1.16 7.94
CA GLU A 62 -7.48 0.17 7.89
C GLU A 62 -6.52 1.30 8.27
N HIS A 63 -5.77 1.13 9.36
CA HIS A 63 -4.82 2.14 9.85
C HIS A 63 -3.65 2.41 8.91
N ILE A 64 -3.32 1.50 8.00
CA ILE A 64 -2.29 1.70 6.96
C ILE A 64 -2.93 2.32 5.72
N TRP A 65 -4.12 1.83 5.33
CA TRP A 65 -4.86 2.39 4.20
C TRP A 65 -5.17 3.87 4.39
N GLU A 66 -5.66 4.26 5.56
CA GLU A 66 -5.95 5.64 5.90
C GLU A 66 -4.71 6.55 5.76
N GLN A 67 -3.55 6.08 6.21
CA GLN A 67 -2.29 6.83 6.06
C GLN A 67 -1.88 6.99 4.59
N ILE A 68 -2.10 5.97 3.75
CA ILE A 68 -1.83 6.04 2.31
C ILE A 68 -2.76 7.09 1.65
N VAL A 69 -4.06 7.01 1.93
CA VAL A 69 -5.07 7.94 1.40
C VAL A 69 -4.77 9.37 1.85
N GLU A 70 -4.45 9.58 3.12
CA GLU A 70 -4.06 10.88 3.66
C GLU A 70 -2.79 11.42 2.99
N ALA A 71 -1.77 10.58 2.78
CA ALA A 71 -0.54 10.96 2.10
C ALA A 71 -0.79 11.37 0.65
N VAL A 72 -1.67 10.66 -0.07
CA VAL A 72 -2.06 11.01 -1.44
C VAL A 72 -2.82 12.34 -1.47
N ARG A 73 -3.83 12.52 -0.60
CA ARG A 73 -4.65 13.74 -0.52
C ARG A 73 -3.86 14.98 -0.13
N SER A 74 -2.88 14.81 0.75
CA SER A 74 -2.02 15.90 1.23
C SER A 74 -0.94 16.29 0.22
N ASN A 75 -0.76 15.50 -0.84
CA ASN A 75 0.25 15.78 -1.85
C ASN A 75 -0.29 16.75 -2.90
N PRO A 76 0.24 17.98 -2.99
CA PRO A 76 -0.26 19.01 -3.90
C PRO A 76 -0.05 18.69 -5.38
N GLN A 77 0.72 17.66 -5.71
CA GLN A 77 0.91 17.19 -7.09
C GLN A 77 -0.28 16.40 -7.62
N PHE A 78 -1.13 15.86 -6.75
CA PHE A 78 -2.29 15.07 -7.13
C PHE A 78 -3.56 15.90 -6.85
N GLY A 79 -4.30 16.24 -7.90
CA GLY A 79 -5.54 16.99 -7.80
C GLY A 79 -6.76 16.07 -7.63
N GLN A 80 -7.89 16.64 -7.20
CA GLN A 80 -9.19 15.92 -7.11
C GLN A 80 -9.76 15.45 -8.46
N HIS A 81 -9.02 15.62 -9.55
CA HIS A 81 -9.43 15.26 -10.91
C HIS A 81 -8.46 14.28 -11.58
N ASP A 82 -7.40 13.85 -10.89
CA ASP A 82 -6.45 12.90 -11.46
C ASP A 82 -7.02 11.48 -11.46
N SER A 83 -6.80 10.77 -12.57
CA SER A 83 -7.00 9.33 -12.65
C SER A 83 -6.05 8.64 -11.66
N HIS A 84 -6.58 7.83 -10.74
CA HIS A 84 -5.89 6.91 -9.80
C HIS A 84 -4.37 7.11 -9.62
N VAL A 85 -3.95 7.48 -8.41
CA VAL A 85 -2.54 7.60 -8.04
C VAL A 85 -1.99 6.22 -7.68
N VAL A 86 -1.00 5.75 -8.44
CA VAL A 86 -0.24 4.55 -8.05
C VAL A 86 0.74 4.91 -6.93
N VAL A 87 0.61 4.24 -5.80
CA VAL A 87 1.48 4.36 -4.62
C VAL A 87 2.37 3.13 -4.54
N TRP A 88 3.67 3.37 -4.50
CA TRP A 88 4.71 2.38 -4.26
C TRP A 88 5.14 2.46 -2.79
N ILE A 89 4.86 1.41 -2.04
CA ILE A 89 5.18 1.26 -0.63
C ILE A 89 6.42 0.37 -0.54
N CYS A 90 7.50 0.88 0.05
CA CYS A 90 8.76 0.17 0.14
C CYS A 90 9.21 -0.03 1.60
N PRO A 91 9.86 -1.18 1.90
CA PRO A 91 10.38 -1.49 3.22
C PRO A 91 11.72 -0.79 3.54
N VAL A 92 12.32 -0.10 2.54
CA VAL A 92 13.58 0.66 2.65
C VAL A 92 13.49 2.02 1.95
#